data_AF-A0A7S3A3W0-F1
#
_entry.id   AF-A0A7S3A3W0-F1
#
_cell.length_a   1.000
_cell.length_b   1.000
_cell.length_c   1.000
_cell.angle_alpha   90.00
_cell.angle_beta   90.00
_cell.angle_gamma   90.00
#
_symmetry.space_group_name_H-M   'P 1'
#
loop_
_entity.id
_entity.type
_entity.pdbx_description
1 polymer ?
#
loop_
_entity_poly.entity_id
_entity_poly.type
_entity_poly.pdbx_seq_one_letter_code
_entity_poly.pdbx_strand_id
1 'polypeptide(L)'
;PVPVEANNIYTFQFNGIPQSPNGVGYIRIGHSRNPEDVAKPKVYVNDAEQPITDYDPTMAGPKRIYGTKYFGVFVIPYALSQLGAAPRIKVQYPDDGGWLSSVVLEVDECK
;
A
#
# COMPACT_ATOMS: atom_id res chain seq x y z
N PRO A 1 13.85 -1.34 4.85
CA PRO A 1 12.90 -2.47 4.68
C PRO A 1 12.65 -3.10 6.05
N VAL A 2 11.43 -3.59 6.29
CA VAL A 2 11.07 -4.31 7.52
C VAL A 2 10.60 -5.73 7.16
N PRO A 3 10.92 -6.76 7.98
CA PRO A 3 10.42 -8.12 7.74
C PRO A 3 8.89 -8.15 7.78
N VAL A 4 8.28 -8.92 6.90
CA VAL A 4 6.83 -9.16 6.92
C VAL A 4 6.51 -10.31 7.86
N GLU A 5 5.61 -10.04 8.80
CA GLU A 5 5.08 -10.96 9.80
C GLU A 5 3.56 -11.02 9.66
N ALA A 6 3.01 -12.24 9.72
CA ALA A 6 1.59 -12.49 9.57
C ALA A 6 0.79 -11.75 10.65
N ASN A 7 -0.26 -11.05 10.21
CA ASN A 7 -1.17 -10.27 11.03
C ASN A 7 -0.54 -9.09 11.78
N ASN A 8 0.76 -8.82 11.64
CA ASN A 8 1.38 -7.62 12.18
C ASN A 8 0.89 -6.38 11.42
N ILE A 9 0.66 -5.28 12.15
CA ILE A 9 0.15 -4.02 11.61
C ILE A 9 1.31 -3.02 11.52
N TYR A 10 1.70 -2.71 10.28
CA TYR A 10 2.71 -1.70 9.99
C TYR A 10 2.04 -0.35 9.81
N THR A 11 2.35 0.61 10.67
CA THR A 11 1.73 1.94 10.66
C THR A 11 2.69 3.00 10.11
N PHE A 12 2.22 3.79 9.15
CA PHE A 12 2.96 4.85 8.49
C PHE A 12 2.20 6.17 8.63
N GLN A 13 2.87 7.17 9.20
CA GLN A 13 2.34 8.52 9.30
C GLN A 13 2.90 9.38 8.17
N PHE A 14 2.02 10.00 7.40
CA PHE A 14 2.37 10.98 6.38
C PHE A 14 1.96 12.38 6.85
N ASN A 15 2.63 13.40 6.33
CA ASN A 15 2.40 14.79 6.69
C ASN A 15 2.49 15.67 5.45
N GLY A 16 1.79 16.82 5.48
CA GLY A 16 1.86 17.82 4.41
C GLY A 16 1.21 17.36 3.11
N ILE A 17 0.20 16.50 3.19
CA ILE A 17 -0.54 16.03 2.02
C ILE A 17 -1.47 17.16 1.56
N PRO A 18 -1.35 17.61 0.30
CA PRO A 18 -2.22 18.65 -0.22
C PRO A 18 -3.67 18.17 -0.30
N GLN A 19 -4.61 19.10 -0.10
CA GLN A 19 -6.03 18.81 -0.04
C GLN A 19 -6.72 19.37 -1.28
N SER A 20 -7.44 18.52 -2.01
CA SER A 20 -8.30 18.94 -3.11
C SER A 20 -9.61 18.14 -3.08
N PRO A 21 -10.77 18.78 -3.35
CA PRO A 21 -12.03 18.05 -3.51
C PRO A 21 -12.01 17.13 -4.74
N ASN A 22 -11.20 17.48 -5.75
CA ASN A 22 -11.05 16.75 -6.99
C ASN A 22 -9.59 16.30 -7.13
N GLY A 23 -9.34 15.02 -6.90
CA GLY A 23 -8.01 14.44 -7.05
C GLY A 23 -8.01 12.96 -6.71
N VAL A 24 -6.99 12.27 -7.21
CA VAL A 24 -6.79 10.84 -6.99
C VAL A 24 -5.51 10.64 -6.20
N GLY A 25 -5.58 9.78 -5.19
CA GLY A 25 -4.41 9.30 -4.47
C GLY A 25 -4.10 7.85 -4.82
N TYR A 26 -2.83 7.49 -4.78
CA TYR A 26 -2.37 6.11 -4.89
C TYR A 26 -1.46 5.78 -3.70
N ILE A 27 -1.84 4.76 -2.93
CA ILE A 27 -0.97 4.17 -1.92
C ILE A 27 -0.14 3.10 -2.64
N ARG A 28 1.18 3.24 -2.63
CA ARG A 28 2.12 2.33 -3.30
C ARG A 28 2.91 1.58 -2.26
N ILE A 29 2.70 0.26 -2.16
CA ILE A 29 3.33 -0.61 -1.18
C ILE A 29 4.38 -1.48 -1.89
N GLY A 30 5.65 -1.07 -1.76
CA GLY A 30 6.78 -1.82 -2.27
C GLY A 30 7.09 -3.03 -1.40
N HIS A 31 7.33 -4.19 -2.03
CA HIS A 31 7.65 -5.41 -1.30
C HIS A 31 8.57 -6.35 -2.09
N SER A 32 9.24 -7.23 -1.34
CA SER A 32 9.98 -8.36 -1.88
C SER A 32 9.50 -9.64 -1.20
N ARG A 33 8.85 -10.55 -1.92
CA ARG A 33 8.27 -11.79 -1.37
C ARG A 33 8.48 -12.97 -2.32
N ASN A 34 8.25 -14.20 -1.88
CA ASN A 34 8.23 -15.32 -2.82
C ASN A 34 7.02 -15.17 -3.76
N PRO A 35 7.13 -15.53 -5.06
CA PRO A 35 6.04 -15.37 -6.03
C PRO A 35 4.75 -16.12 -5.67
N GLU A 36 4.89 -17.23 -4.94
CA GLU A 36 3.82 -18.14 -4.53
C GLU A 36 3.15 -17.69 -3.23
N ASP A 37 3.84 -16.87 -2.42
CA ASP A 37 3.41 -16.34 -1.11
C ASP A 37 2.95 -14.87 -1.20
N VAL A 38 2.49 -14.42 -2.38
CA VAL A 38 2.06 -13.01 -2.57
C VAL A 38 0.59 -12.87 -2.20
N ALA A 39 0.27 -13.02 -0.91
CA ALA A 39 -1.05 -12.62 -0.43
C ALA A 39 -1.15 -11.08 -0.42
N LYS A 40 -2.32 -10.58 -0.81
CA LYS A 40 -2.63 -9.14 -0.78
C LYS A 40 -2.71 -8.66 0.67
N PRO A 41 -1.95 -7.64 1.09
CA PRO A 41 -2.17 -7.02 2.38
C PRO A 41 -3.53 -6.30 2.43
N LYS A 42 -4.08 -6.24 3.64
CA LYS A 42 -5.16 -5.33 4.00
C LYS A 42 -4.58 -3.93 4.23
N VAL A 43 -5.23 -2.90 3.71
CA VAL A 43 -4.79 -1.51 3.84
C VAL A 43 -5.86 -0.70 4.55
N TYR A 44 -5.50 -0.03 5.64
CA TYR A 44 -6.38 0.88 6.35
C TYR A 44 -5.88 2.31 6.17
N VAL A 45 -6.82 3.23 5.98
CA VAL A 45 -6.53 4.66 5.87
C VAL A 45 -7.17 5.38 7.04
N ASN A 46 -6.37 6.18 7.74
CA ASN A 46 -6.73 6.88 8.96
C ASN A 46 -7.28 5.90 10.02
N ASP A 47 -8.45 6.22 10.56
CA ASP A 47 -9.15 5.41 11.56
C ASP A 47 -10.34 4.66 10.94
N ALA A 48 -10.31 4.42 9.61
CA ALA A 48 -11.31 3.59 8.96
C ALA A 48 -11.33 2.17 9.56
N GLU A 49 -12.52 1.72 9.97
CA GLU A 49 -12.72 0.39 10.57
C GLU A 49 -12.56 -0.74 9.54
N GLN A 50 -12.94 -0.48 8.30
CA GLN A 50 -12.89 -1.45 7.21
C GLN A 50 -11.60 -1.29 6.39
N PRO A 51 -10.84 -2.37 6.14
CA PRO A 51 -9.70 -2.32 5.25
C PRO A 51 -10.14 -2.28 3.78
N ILE A 52 -9.29 -1.66 2.97
CA ILE A 52 -9.30 -1.80 1.52
C ILE A 52 -8.65 -3.15 1.18
N THR A 53 -9.39 -4.01 0.48
CA THR A 53 -8.94 -5.37 0.11
C THR A 53 -9.18 -5.74 -1.35
N ASP A 54 -10.03 -4.98 -2.04
CA ASP A 54 -10.56 -5.21 -3.37
C ASP A 54 -9.76 -4.53 -4.50
N TYR A 55 -8.58 -3.99 -4.20
CA TYR A 55 -7.69 -3.42 -5.20
C TYR A 55 -7.10 -4.50 -6.14
N ASP A 56 -6.80 -4.07 -7.37
CA ASP A 56 -6.21 -4.88 -8.42
C ASP A 56 -4.68 -5.03 -8.19
N PRO A 57 -4.18 -6.24 -7.87
CA PRO A 57 -2.75 -6.47 -7.65
C PRO A 57 -1.91 -6.35 -8.93
N THR A 58 -2.53 -6.25 -10.11
CA THR A 58 -1.86 -6.12 -11.41
C THR A 58 -1.74 -4.68 -11.89
N MET A 59 -2.29 -3.71 -11.14
CA MET A 59 -2.28 -2.29 -11.48
C MET A 59 -0.85 -1.72 -11.62
N ALA A 60 0.13 -2.31 -10.94
CA ALA A 60 1.55 -1.94 -11.08
C ALA A 60 2.23 -2.53 -12.33
N GLY A 61 1.50 -3.30 -13.14
CA GLY A 61 2.01 -4.09 -14.24
C GLY A 61 2.25 -5.56 -13.88
N PRO A 62 2.83 -6.35 -14.81
CA PRO A 62 3.02 -7.78 -14.63
C PRO A 62 4.04 -8.07 -13.51
N LYS A 63 3.83 -9.18 -12.79
CA LYS A 63 4.79 -9.66 -11.78
C LYS A 63 6.15 -9.89 -12.42
N ARG A 64 7.19 -9.22 -11.90
CA ARG A 64 8.59 -9.43 -12.31
C ARG A 64 9.29 -10.29 -11.29
N ILE A 65 9.59 -11.52 -11.68
CA ILE A 65 10.31 -12.49 -10.83
C ILE A 65 11.80 -12.33 -11.12
N TYR A 66 12.56 -12.01 -10.07
CA TYR A 66 14.02 -11.89 -10.11
C TYR A 66 14.61 -13.03 -9.28
N GLY A 67 15.04 -14.11 -9.95
CA GLY A 67 15.47 -15.34 -9.27
C GLY A 67 14.30 -16.01 -8.55
N THR A 68 14.45 -16.26 -7.24
CA THR A 68 13.40 -16.88 -6.41
C THR A 68 12.46 -15.87 -5.75
N LYS A 69 12.67 -14.57 -5.97
CA LYS A 69 11.89 -13.51 -5.32
C LYS A 69 11.13 -12.69 -6.34
N TYR A 70 9.89 -12.36 -5.97
CA TYR A 70 9.11 -11.31 -6.59
C TYR A 70 9.47 -9.98 -5.91
N PHE A 71 9.83 -8.98 -6.71
CA PHE A 71 9.97 -7.59 -6.26
C PHE A 71 8.94 -6.76 -6.99
N GLY A 72 8.04 -6.13 -6.23
CA GLY A 72 6.87 -5.50 -6.81
C GLY A 72 6.24 -4.43 -5.93
N VAL A 73 5.18 -3.86 -6.47
CA VAL A 73 4.43 -2.78 -5.83
C VAL A 73 2.95 -3.15 -5.89
N PHE A 74 2.24 -3.06 -4.77
CA PHE A 74 0.78 -2.97 -4.80
C PHE A 74 0.39 -1.50 -4.94
N VAL A 75 -0.50 -1.21 -5.88
CA VAL A 75 -1.06 0.13 -6.09
C VAL A 75 -2.51 0.07 -5.62
N ILE A 76 -2.83 0.87 -4.61
CA ILE A 76 -4.17 0.96 -4.03
C ILE A 76 -4.69 2.36 -4.34
N PRO A 77 -5.64 2.51 -5.28
CA PRO A 77 -6.27 3.80 -5.55
C PRO A 77 -7.11 4.22 -4.35
N TYR A 78 -7.14 5.52 -4.08
CA TYR A 78 -7.91 6.09 -2.98
C TYR A 78 -8.36 7.52 -3.32
N ALA A 79 -9.49 7.95 -2.78
CA ALA A 79 -9.95 9.32 -2.99
C ALA A 79 -9.09 10.30 -2.18
N LEU A 80 -8.52 11.32 -2.83
CA LEU A 80 -7.67 12.31 -2.14
C LEU A 80 -8.41 13.01 -1.00
N SER A 81 -9.71 13.26 -1.18
CA SER A 81 -10.61 13.86 -0.18
C SER A 81 -10.73 13.04 1.11
N GLN A 82 -10.41 11.75 1.09
CA GLN A 82 -10.48 10.85 2.25
C GLN A 82 -9.15 10.72 3.00
N LEU A 83 -8.03 11.20 2.43
CA LEU A 83 -6.71 11.12 3.08
C LEU A 83 -6.56 12.11 4.24
N GLY A 84 -7.04 13.35 4.08
CA GLY A 84 -6.71 14.42 5.01
C GLY A 84 -5.24 14.89 4.86
N ALA A 85 -4.85 15.92 5.60
CA ALA A 85 -3.53 16.55 5.46
C ALA A 85 -2.37 15.74 6.07
N ALA A 86 -2.68 14.82 6.99
CA ALA A 86 -1.71 14.00 7.70
C ALA A 86 -2.25 12.56 7.86
N PRO A 87 -2.38 11.81 6.76
CA PRO A 87 -2.98 10.49 6.82
C PRO A 87 -2.11 9.49 7.56
N ARG A 88 -2.79 8.57 8.25
CA ARG A 88 -2.17 7.36 8.82
C ARG A 88 -2.52 6.16 7.96
N ILE A 89 -1.54 5.51 7.36
CA ILE A 89 -1.74 4.30 6.58
C ILE A 89 -1.31 3.09 7.41
N LYS A 90 -2.17 2.08 7.53
CA LYS A 90 -1.82 0.82 8.17
C LYS A 90 -1.83 -0.30 7.14
N VAL A 91 -0.80 -1.13 7.13
CA VAL A 91 -0.66 -2.28 6.24
C VAL A 91 -0.61 -3.53 7.09
N GLN A 92 -1.42 -4.53 6.75
CA GLN A 92 -1.43 -5.81 7.45
C GLN A 92 -1.37 -6.94 6.44
N TYR A 93 -0.33 -7.77 6.53
CA TYR A 93 -0.21 -8.97 5.70
C TYR A 93 -0.88 -10.16 6.38
N PRO A 94 -1.57 -11.06 5.64
CA PRO A 94 -2.18 -12.25 6.24
C PRO A 94 -1.17 -13.38 6.51
N ASP A 95 0.06 -13.24 6.02
CA ASP A 95 1.08 -14.29 5.94
C ASP A 95 2.49 -13.72 6.20
N ASP A 96 3.42 -14.61 6.55
CA ASP A 96 4.81 -14.28 6.85
C ASP A 96 5.67 -14.16 5.57
N GLY A 97 6.86 -13.59 5.73
CA GLY A 97 7.96 -13.79 4.80
C GLY A 97 8.13 -12.69 3.75
N GLY A 98 9.40 -12.48 3.41
CA GLY A 98 9.81 -11.36 2.58
C GLY A 98 9.92 -10.06 3.37
N TRP A 99 9.81 -8.94 2.66
CA TRP A 99 10.10 -7.60 3.17
C TRP A 99 9.10 -6.58 2.65
N LEU A 100 8.64 -5.70 3.54
CA LEU A 100 8.00 -4.44 3.18
C LEU A 100 9.11 -3.42 2.97
N SER A 101 9.32 -3.01 1.71
CA SER A 101 10.42 -2.13 1.34
C SER A 101 10.06 -0.66 1.48
N SER A 102 8.85 -0.26 1.09
CA SER A 102 8.38 1.11 1.15
C SER A 102 6.85 1.22 1.17
N VAL A 103 6.36 2.32 1.72
CA VAL A 103 4.98 2.80 1.53
C VAL A 103 5.07 4.25 1.06
N VAL A 104 4.52 4.54 -0.11
CA VAL A 104 4.56 5.87 -0.73
C VAL A 104 3.12 6.32 -1.00
N LEU A 105 2.83 7.59 -0.72
CA LEU A 105 1.61 8.25 -1.18
C LEU A 105 1.94 9.07 -2.41
N GLU A 106 1.26 8.78 -3.51
CA GLU A 106 1.26 9.58 -4.73
C GLU A 106 -0.08 10.30 -4.81
N VAL A 107 -0.05 11.60 -5.09
CA VAL A 107 -1.24 12.44 -5.18
C VAL A 107 -1.25 13.15 -6.52
N ASP A 108 -2.38 13.08 -7.20
CA ASP A 108 -2.66 13.82 -8.42
C ASP A 108 -3.84 14.76 -8.16
N GLU A 109 -3.54 16.06 -8.08
CA GLU A 109 -4.52 17.11 -7.85
C GLU A 109 -5.10 17.55 -9.20
N CYS A 110 -6.42 17.45 -9.35
CA CYS A 110 -7.09 18.16 -10.43
C CYS A 110 -7.21 19.64 -10.03
N LYS A 111 -6.44 20.49 -10.69
CA LYS A 111 -6.52 21.95 -10.55
C LYS A 111 -7.73 22.52 -11.27
#